data_AF-A0A5E3W8S2-F1
#
_entry.id   AF-A0A5E3W8S2-F1
#
_cell.length_a   1.000
_cell.length_b   1.000
_cell.length_c   1.000
_cell.angle_alpha   90.00
_cell.angle_beta   90.00
_cell.angle_gamma   90.00
#
_symmetry.space_group_name_H-M   'P 1'
#
loop_
_entity.id
_entity.type
_entity.pdbx_description
1 polymer ?
#
loop_
_entity_poly.entity_id
_entity_poly.type
_entity_poly.pdbx_seq_one_letter_code
_entity_poly.pdbx_strand_id
1 'polypeptide(L)'
;MPTQGAQAAKPDNWELESKRRELLKAFYHSRSQLGGEVETDDGDSDWEDETDSDESDPYGEKADAAWDKLDAAIQRNPARYVKRLRQLWEQRVRHEKNKELEDLTSHISGFSQSLEDYLHPDDIDEPSEEGRRMATFRDLYRAGLTAVCELFVQEDDFFQEREDWISEVLRIIGQIVQWGTIETEDLGNWPAIYGILRLTRITCANVWANRERLLDDEKSIVYGNQNGLRISVAQILFELDLLQDNNDPAIRKDIRSTKIDVRRLEFFVWISGSPPNDLNRAFFGRETFIPVAMSDTLFGKVLETFAEDPADPKNRTREARMHAFLRDDVLSVYGAEKFMHRLNASLRESRLDMPLEGLLSMIWEVAIYPVVTPHLQTYGTYIAIREVCDRQALHGDTEVDQCLVLAQALWIYRRTFTHQPAAEIAYIVRNCNVIELIARYVRLYATLGHQAATGGTDPTKPLHIVQMYASFAEITNLRSGKNTLRKTMRNTLRQDWYPTLHVLRTQRDDKLWRGKHRKQLTDLLIAWTALGTSIGLDEETERRDYEREVKRMSMVCAWKECKYHTEKPPTSLHSCKGCGEVKYCSRDCQRKDWIDGEHKARCRRIKDASSGRTGVLQLH
;
A
#
# COMPACT_ATOMS: atom_id res chain seq x y z
N MET A 1 -27.04 -44.77 -14.13
CA MET A 1 -26.00 -44.07 -14.91
C MET A 1 -25.42 -42.98 -14.03
N PRO A 2 -24.11 -42.99 -13.71
CA PRO A 2 -23.52 -41.97 -12.86
C PRO A 2 -23.29 -40.69 -13.65
N THR A 3 -23.78 -39.57 -13.14
CA THR A 3 -23.55 -38.22 -13.64
C THR A 3 -22.09 -37.84 -13.41
N GLN A 4 -21.31 -37.76 -14.50
CA GLN A 4 -19.97 -37.20 -14.48
C GLN A 4 -20.06 -35.70 -14.11
N GLY A 5 -19.54 -35.36 -12.94
CA GLY A 5 -19.39 -33.98 -12.51
C GLY A 5 -18.30 -33.30 -13.34
N ALA A 6 -18.67 -32.29 -14.11
CA ALA A 6 -17.73 -31.42 -14.80
C ALA A 6 -16.90 -30.66 -13.77
N GLN A 7 -15.61 -31.01 -13.64
CA GLN A 7 -14.64 -30.18 -12.93
C GLN A 7 -14.46 -28.90 -13.73
N ALA A 8 -14.89 -27.77 -13.16
CA ALA A 8 -14.57 -26.46 -13.70
C ALA A 8 -13.04 -26.31 -13.72
N ALA A 9 -12.48 -26.05 -14.91
CA ALA A 9 -11.07 -25.73 -15.06
C ALA A 9 -10.75 -24.53 -14.15
N LYS A 10 -9.78 -24.70 -13.25
CA LYS A 10 -9.27 -23.58 -12.46
C LYS A 10 -8.71 -22.54 -13.44
N PRO A 11 -9.05 -21.25 -13.28
CA PRO A 11 -8.46 -20.20 -14.11
C PRO A 11 -6.93 -20.26 -13.97
N ASP A 12 -6.28 -20.08 -15.10
CA ASP A 12 -4.84 -20.24 -15.27
C ASP A 12 -4.13 -19.13 -14.46
N ASN A 13 -3.34 -19.51 -13.46
CA ASN A 13 -2.75 -18.60 -12.45
C ASN A 13 -1.66 -17.67 -13.04
N TRP A 14 -1.34 -17.83 -14.33
CA TRP A 14 -0.22 -17.16 -14.96
C TRP A 14 -0.38 -15.63 -15.04
N GLU A 15 -1.60 -15.10 -15.21
CA GLU A 15 -1.82 -13.64 -15.27
C GLU A 15 -1.54 -12.98 -13.91
N LEU A 16 -1.92 -13.66 -12.83
CA LEU A 16 -1.69 -13.17 -11.46
C LEU A 16 -0.20 -13.20 -11.12
N GLU A 17 0.49 -14.28 -11.50
CA GLU A 17 1.93 -14.44 -11.33
C GLU A 17 2.74 -13.46 -12.19
N SER A 18 2.32 -13.20 -13.42
CA SER A 18 2.95 -12.19 -14.30
C SER A 18 2.79 -10.79 -13.71
N LYS A 19 1.59 -10.45 -13.25
CA LYS A 19 1.31 -9.15 -12.63
C LYS A 19 2.04 -8.98 -11.30
N ARG A 20 2.19 -10.05 -10.52
CA ARG A 20 3.01 -10.05 -9.29
C ARG A 20 4.50 -9.88 -9.59
N ARG A 21 5.03 -10.53 -10.64
CA ARG A 21 6.40 -10.30 -11.12
C ARG A 21 6.60 -8.89 -11.66
N GLU A 22 5.62 -8.32 -12.35
CA GLU A 22 5.65 -6.91 -12.76
C GLU A 22 5.59 -5.97 -11.56
N LEU A 23 4.85 -6.30 -10.49
CA LEU A 23 4.86 -5.53 -9.25
C LEU A 23 6.21 -5.63 -8.54
N LEU A 24 6.83 -6.81 -8.47
CA LEU A 24 8.19 -6.98 -7.93
C LEU A 24 9.21 -6.23 -8.79
N LYS A 25 9.12 -6.32 -10.12
CA LYS A 25 10.00 -5.56 -11.03
C LYS A 25 9.76 -4.06 -10.90
N ALA A 26 8.52 -3.59 -10.85
CA ALA A 26 8.20 -2.18 -10.64
C ALA A 26 8.64 -1.71 -9.25
N PHE A 27 8.58 -2.58 -8.26
CA PHE A 27 9.09 -2.36 -6.92
C PHE A 27 10.62 -2.19 -6.93
N TYR A 28 11.37 -3.13 -7.50
CA TYR A 28 12.84 -3.04 -7.63
C TYR A 28 13.28 -1.96 -8.64
N HIS A 29 12.47 -1.63 -9.65
CA HIS A 29 12.78 -0.57 -10.61
C HIS A 29 12.48 0.83 -10.04
N SER A 30 11.39 0.97 -9.27
CA SER A 30 11.14 2.19 -8.47
C SER A 30 12.22 2.39 -7.40
N ARG A 31 12.87 1.31 -6.93
CA ARG A 31 14.04 1.34 -6.04
C ARG A 31 15.26 1.97 -6.74
N SER A 32 15.57 1.53 -7.96
CA SER A 32 16.68 2.08 -8.77
C SER A 32 16.46 3.53 -9.22
N GLN A 33 15.22 3.94 -9.56
CA GLN A 33 14.95 5.30 -10.04
C GLN A 33 14.96 6.40 -8.97
N LEU A 34 14.79 6.06 -7.69
CA LEU A 34 14.83 7.03 -6.59
C LEU A 34 16.25 7.36 -6.11
N GLY A 35 17.26 6.56 -6.50
CA GLY A 35 18.68 6.83 -6.27
C GLY A 35 19.36 7.63 -7.38
N GLY A 36 18.61 8.11 -8.38
CA GLY A 36 19.18 9.00 -9.40
C GLY A 36 19.58 10.33 -8.76
N GLU A 37 20.84 10.72 -8.96
CA GLU A 37 21.46 11.96 -8.49
C GLU A 37 20.43 13.10 -8.50
N VAL A 38 20.00 13.53 -7.30
CA VAL A 38 19.34 14.81 -7.14
C VAL A 38 20.40 15.83 -7.52
N GLU A 39 20.40 16.30 -8.78
CA GLU A 39 21.08 17.54 -9.15
C GLU A 39 20.56 18.60 -8.19
N THR A 40 21.35 18.91 -7.17
CA THR A 40 21.13 20.05 -6.31
C THR A 40 21.23 21.25 -7.21
N ASP A 41 20.07 21.84 -7.53
CA ASP A 41 19.97 23.14 -8.19
C ASP A 41 20.71 24.14 -7.29
N ASP A 42 21.95 24.47 -7.67
CA ASP A 42 22.84 25.46 -7.04
C ASP A 42 22.22 26.86 -7.20
N GLY A 43 21.05 27.05 -6.60
CA GLY A 43 20.42 28.34 -6.47
C GLY A 43 21.20 29.17 -5.47
N ASP A 44 22.06 30.06 -5.99
CA ASP A 44 22.76 31.15 -5.32
C ASP A 44 22.00 31.65 -4.07
N SER A 45 22.25 31.04 -2.93
CA SER A 45 21.87 31.57 -1.63
C SER A 45 23.14 32.11 -1.00
N ASP A 46 23.26 33.45 -0.99
CA ASP A 46 24.23 34.25 -0.24
C ASP A 46 24.06 34.01 1.29
N TRP A 47 24.31 32.79 1.74
CA TRP A 47 24.66 32.52 3.12
C TRP A 47 26.17 32.62 3.20
N GLU A 48 26.63 33.66 3.89
CA GLU A 48 28.04 33.89 4.15
C GLU A 48 28.66 32.61 4.75
N ASP A 49 29.52 32.02 3.93
CA ASP A 49 30.31 30.83 4.15
C ASP A 49 31.32 31.09 5.27
N GLU A 50 30.89 30.92 6.53
CA GLU A 50 31.80 30.62 7.64
C GLU A 50 32.41 29.24 7.38
N THR A 51 33.43 29.24 6.53
CA THR A 51 34.36 28.16 6.27
C THR A 51 35.13 27.84 7.56
N ASP A 52 34.48 27.12 8.47
CA ASP A 52 35.17 26.34 9.49
C ASP A 52 35.94 25.23 8.77
N SER A 53 37.23 25.51 8.61
CA SER A 53 38.32 24.68 8.11
C SER A 53 38.18 23.18 8.40
N ASP A 54 38.12 22.37 7.34
CA ASP A 54 39.19 21.47 6.88
C ASP A 54 40.06 20.72 7.93
N GLU A 55 39.54 20.43 9.11
CA GLU A 55 40.06 19.37 9.97
C GLU A 55 39.63 18.03 9.36
N SER A 56 40.36 17.60 8.33
CA SER A 56 40.42 16.20 7.89
C SER A 56 40.61 15.33 9.12
N ASP A 57 39.52 14.70 9.62
CA ASP A 57 39.56 13.85 10.80
C ASP A 57 40.52 12.68 10.52
N PRO A 58 41.76 12.70 11.05
CA PRO A 58 42.74 11.67 10.73
C PRO A 58 42.37 10.32 11.37
N TYR A 59 41.29 10.27 12.16
CA TYR A 59 40.69 9.04 12.66
C TYR A 59 39.73 8.39 11.66
N GLY A 60 39.12 9.16 10.74
CA GLY A 60 38.24 8.65 9.67
C GLY A 60 39.00 7.77 8.67
N GLU A 61 40.06 8.30 8.05
CA GLU A 61 40.84 7.57 7.02
C GLU A 61 41.44 6.25 7.53
N LYS A 62 41.83 6.21 8.81
CA LYS A 62 42.38 4.99 9.44
C LYS A 62 41.31 3.96 9.74
N ALA A 63 40.09 4.39 10.04
CA ALA A 63 38.97 3.48 10.18
C ALA A 63 38.71 2.84 8.81
N ASP A 64 38.55 3.62 7.75
CA ASP A 64 38.22 3.13 6.40
C ASP A 64 39.26 2.12 5.88
N ALA A 65 40.56 2.39 6.05
CA ALA A 65 41.59 1.44 5.65
C ALA A 65 41.57 0.12 6.45
N ALA A 66 41.13 0.15 7.71
CA ALA A 66 40.95 -1.06 8.51
C ALA A 66 39.71 -1.85 8.07
N TRP A 67 38.63 -1.14 7.71
CA TRP A 67 37.40 -1.69 7.13
C TRP A 67 37.70 -2.43 5.81
N ASP A 68 38.36 -1.78 4.86
CA ASP A 68 38.73 -2.37 3.56
C ASP A 68 39.58 -3.64 3.71
N LYS A 69 40.48 -3.63 4.70
CA LYS A 69 41.36 -4.77 4.96
C LYS A 69 40.59 -5.98 5.47
N LEU A 70 39.61 -5.77 6.35
CA LEU A 70 38.77 -6.84 6.87
C LEU A 70 37.82 -7.35 5.78
N ASP A 71 37.23 -6.45 4.99
CA ASP A 71 36.40 -6.82 3.86
C ASP A 71 37.14 -7.70 2.85
N ALA A 72 38.32 -7.26 2.41
CA ALA A 72 39.17 -8.04 1.53
C ALA A 72 39.59 -9.39 2.12
N ALA A 73 39.68 -9.50 3.45
CA ALA A 73 39.99 -10.75 4.11
C ALA A 73 38.78 -11.70 4.18
N ILE A 74 37.58 -11.16 4.42
CA ILE A 74 36.31 -11.91 4.36
C ILE A 74 36.10 -12.45 2.94
N GLN A 75 36.24 -11.61 1.93
CA GLN A 75 36.15 -11.99 0.51
C GLN A 75 37.08 -13.15 0.14
N ARG A 76 38.32 -13.15 0.66
CA ARG A 76 39.29 -14.22 0.39
C ARG A 76 38.95 -15.55 1.06
N ASN A 77 38.26 -15.55 2.21
CA ASN A 77 37.94 -16.78 2.93
C ASN A 77 36.66 -16.65 3.79
N PRO A 78 35.47 -16.61 3.16
CA PRO A 78 34.20 -16.43 3.86
C PRO A 78 33.99 -17.46 4.98
N ALA A 79 34.33 -18.73 4.72
CA ALA A 79 34.15 -19.81 5.68
C ALA A 79 34.98 -19.67 6.96
N ARG A 80 36.21 -19.15 6.87
CA ARG A 80 37.01 -18.83 8.04
C ARG A 80 36.32 -17.79 8.92
N TYR A 81 35.69 -16.80 8.32
CA TYR A 81 35.04 -15.71 9.05
C TYR A 81 33.69 -16.11 9.64
N VAL A 82 32.91 -16.96 8.99
CA VAL A 82 31.73 -17.60 9.61
C VAL A 82 32.13 -18.41 10.85
N LYS A 83 33.22 -19.20 10.75
CA LYS A 83 33.74 -19.94 11.90
C LYS A 83 34.26 -19.01 13.01
N ARG A 84 34.93 -17.92 12.64
CA ARG A 84 35.44 -16.93 13.61
C ARG A 84 34.29 -16.23 14.33
N LEU A 85 33.26 -15.82 13.59
CA LEU A 85 32.04 -15.22 14.13
C LEU A 85 31.41 -16.13 15.19
N ARG A 86 31.25 -17.42 14.89
CA ARG A 86 30.76 -18.41 15.85
C ARG A 86 31.64 -18.50 17.11
N GLN A 87 32.97 -18.58 16.95
CA GLN A 87 33.89 -18.66 18.08
C GLN A 87 33.82 -17.42 18.98
N LEU A 88 33.70 -16.23 18.38
CA LEU A 88 33.58 -14.98 19.11
C LEU A 88 32.29 -14.92 19.93
N TRP A 89 31.19 -15.43 19.39
CA TRP A 89 29.93 -15.58 20.12
C TRP A 89 30.02 -16.57 21.28
N GLU A 90 30.65 -17.73 21.08
CA GLU A 90 30.86 -18.75 22.11
C GLU A 90 31.80 -18.27 23.23
N GLN A 91 32.71 -17.34 22.93
CA GLN A 91 33.68 -16.76 23.86
C GLN A 91 33.20 -15.47 24.54
N ARG A 92 32.04 -14.94 24.14
CA ARG A 92 31.59 -13.64 24.63
C ARG A 92 31.30 -13.70 26.13
N VAL A 93 31.56 -12.59 26.82
CA VAL A 93 31.05 -12.36 28.17
C VAL A 93 29.82 -11.48 28.04
N ARG A 94 28.70 -11.93 28.59
CA ARG A 94 27.41 -11.23 28.49
C ARG A 94 27.54 -9.79 28.96
N HIS A 95 26.97 -8.86 28.19
CA HIS A 95 27.02 -7.41 28.41
C HIS A 95 28.41 -6.75 28.31
N GLU A 96 29.49 -7.51 28.14
CA GLU A 96 30.80 -6.93 27.89
C GLU A 96 30.97 -6.62 26.40
N LYS A 97 31.64 -5.51 26.11
CA LYS A 97 31.94 -5.10 24.74
C LYS A 97 32.95 -6.07 24.12
N ASN A 98 32.50 -6.89 23.17
CA ASN A 98 33.37 -7.69 22.32
C ASN A 98 33.53 -6.98 20.97
N LYS A 99 34.51 -6.06 20.91
CA LYS A 99 34.73 -5.23 19.72
C LYS A 99 34.93 -6.06 18.44
N GLU A 100 35.65 -7.19 18.52
CA GLU A 100 35.89 -8.02 17.33
C GLU A 100 34.61 -8.71 16.83
N LEU A 101 33.73 -9.15 17.74
CA LEU A 101 32.41 -9.69 17.40
C LEU A 101 31.56 -8.62 16.72
N GLU A 102 31.52 -7.42 17.28
CA GLU A 102 30.75 -6.29 16.77
C GLU A 102 31.24 -5.84 15.40
N ASP A 103 32.55 -5.62 15.25
CA ASP A 103 33.17 -5.22 14.00
C ASP A 103 32.87 -6.29 12.92
N LEU A 104 33.11 -7.57 13.21
CA LEU A 104 32.86 -8.65 12.25
C LEU A 104 31.37 -8.78 11.87
N THR A 105 30.46 -8.62 12.83
CA THR A 105 29.02 -8.65 12.56
C THR A 105 28.62 -7.48 11.67
N SER A 106 29.13 -6.29 11.96
CA SER A 106 28.85 -5.08 11.17
C SER A 106 29.38 -5.21 9.73
N HIS A 107 30.57 -5.77 9.52
CA HIS A 107 31.09 -6.02 8.16
C HIS A 107 30.25 -7.03 7.38
N ILE A 108 29.84 -8.13 8.04
CA ILE A 108 28.93 -9.12 7.42
C ILE A 108 27.60 -8.47 7.03
N SER A 109 27.09 -7.57 7.88
CA SER A 109 25.88 -6.82 7.55
C SER A 109 26.11 -5.77 6.45
N GLY A 110 27.31 -5.19 6.33
CA GLY A 110 27.69 -4.32 5.21
C GLY A 110 27.62 -5.04 3.85
N PHE A 111 28.14 -6.27 3.75
CA PHE A 111 27.97 -7.09 2.53
C PHE A 111 26.50 -7.35 2.18
N SER A 112 25.67 -7.44 3.21
CA SER A 112 24.26 -7.75 3.05
C SER A 112 23.44 -6.56 2.52
N GLN A 113 23.91 -5.32 2.70
CA GLN A 113 23.26 -4.13 2.12
C GLN A 113 23.32 -4.15 0.60
N SER A 114 24.37 -4.71 -0.02
CA SER A 114 24.44 -4.80 -1.49
C SER A 114 23.37 -5.73 -2.09
N LEU A 115 22.75 -6.62 -1.31
CA LEU A 115 21.63 -7.42 -1.81
C LEU A 115 20.37 -6.59 -2.09
N GLU A 116 20.32 -5.37 -1.59
CA GLU A 116 19.25 -4.43 -1.89
C GLU A 116 19.18 -4.09 -3.38
N ASP A 117 20.33 -4.09 -4.07
CA ASP A 117 20.45 -3.75 -5.48
C ASP A 117 20.30 -4.95 -6.42
N TYR A 118 20.00 -6.14 -5.89
CA TYR A 118 19.82 -7.33 -6.71
C TYR A 118 18.56 -7.23 -7.58
N LEU A 119 18.73 -7.34 -8.90
CA LEU A 119 17.67 -7.33 -9.91
C LEU A 119 17.62 -8.65 -10.71
N HIS A 120 18.76 -9.26 -10.96
CA HIS A 120 18.90 -10.48 -11.75
C HIS A 120 20.10 -11.33 -11.29
N PRO A 121 20.09 -12.66 -11.51
CA PRO A 121 21.24 -13.53 -11.23
C PRO A 121 22.60 -13.05 -11.75
N ASP A 122 22.62 -12.32 -12.85
CA ASP A 122 23.85 -11.83 -13.49
C ASP A 122 24.54 -10.73 -12.65
N ASP A 123 23.81 -10.03 -11.78
CA ASP A 123 24.35 -8.98 -10.92
C ASP A 123 25.37 -9.54 -9.92
N ILE A 124 25.21 -10.80 -9.53
CA ILE A 124 26.13 -11.50 -8.60
C ILE A 124 27.51 -11.70 -9.23
N ASP A 125 27.56 -11.88 -10.55
CA ASP A 125 28.80 -12.14 -11.28
C ASP A 125 29.35 -10.86 -11.94
N GLU A 126 28.68 -9.71 -11.73
CA GLU A 126 29.15 -8.42 -12.21
C GLU A 126 30.49 -8.04 -11.55
N PRO A 127 31.49 -7.53 -12.30
CA PRO A 127 32.76 -7.10 -11.74
C PRO A 127 32.67 -5.79 -10.94
N SER A 128 31.47 -5.29 -10.66
CA SER A 128 31.19 -4.13 -9.81
C SER A 128 31.57 -4.39 -8.34
N GLU A 129 31.58 -3.35 -7.51
CA GLU A 129 31.81 -3.55 -6.08
C GLU A 129 30.62 -4.27 -5.44
N GLU A 130 29.42 -3.91 -5.86
CA GLU A 130 28.14 -4.47 -5.50
C GLU A 130 28.10 -5.97 -5.82
N GLY A 131 28.41 -6.36 -7.06
CA GLY A 131 28.48 -7.76 -7.47
C GLY A 131 29.48 -8.57 -6.63
N ARG A 132 30.67 -8.02 -6.35
CA ARG A 132 31.64 -8.66 -5.44
C ARG A 132 31.10 -8.83 -4.02
N ARG A 133 30.39 -7.83 -3.48
CA ARG A 133 29.78 -7.90 -2.15
C ARG A 133 28.64 -8.92 -2.10
N MET A 134 27.78 -8.97 -3.12
CA MET A 134 26.72 -9.98 -3.26
C MET A 134 27.31 -11.41 -3.34
N ALA A 135 28.34 -11.62 -4.17
CA ALA A 135 29.03 -12.90 -4.27
C ALA A 135 29.67 -13.32 -2.94
N THR A 136 30.20 -12.37 -2.19
CA THR A 136 30.77 -12.62 -0.87
C THR A 136 29.69 -13.03 0.13
N PHE A 137 28.53 -12.37 0.13
CA PHE A 137 27.41 -12.74 0.99
C PHE A 137 26.88 -14.13 0.66
N ARG A 138 26.74 -14.48 -0.62
CA ARG A 138 26.42 -15.85 -1.09
C ARG A 138 27.38 -16.88 -0.48
N ASP A 139 28.67 -16.58 -0.51
CA ASP A 139 29.69 -17.52 -0.05
C ASP A 139 29.72 -17.62 1.50
N LEU A 140 29.43 -16.53 2.22
CA LEU A 140 29.17 -16.55 3.67
C LEU A 140 27.95 -17.41 4.00
N TYR A 141 26.85 -17.24 3.28
CA TYR A 141 25.63 -18.03 3.41
C TYR A 141 25.92 -19.53 3.23
N ARG A 142 26.60 -19.90 2.13
CA ARG A 142 27.00 -21.29 1.83
C ARG A 142 27.97 -21.87 2.86
N ALA A 143 28.78 -21.02 3.48
CA ALA A 143 29.69 -21.42 4.55
C ALA A 143 29.01 -21.65 5.92
N GLY A 144 27.69 -21.51 6.00
CA GLY A 144 26.91 -21.84 7.19
C GLY A 144 26.54 -20.64 8.06
N LEU A 145 26.52 -19.42 7.50
CA LEU A 145 26.07 -18.22 8.22
C LEU A 145 24.68 -18.39 8.83
N THR A 146 23.75 -19.05 8.11
CA THR A 146 22.39 -19.37 8.61
C THR A 146 22.41 -20.13 9.94
N ALA A 147 23.30 -21.13 10.08
CA ALA A 147 23.41 -21.91 11.30
C ALA A 147 24.05 -21.12 12.46
N VAL A 148 24.92 -20.15 12.14
CA VAL A 148 25.51 -19.24 13.14
C VAL A 148 24.46 -18.25 13.64
N CYS A 149 23.67 -17.65 12.75
CA CYS A 149 22.56 -16.77 13.16
C CYS A 149 21.51 -17.53 13.97
N GLU A 150 21.22 -18.79 13.60
CA GLU A 150 20.32 -19.65 14.38
C GLU A 150 20.82 -19.85 15.81
N LEU A 151 22.12 -20.10 15.98
CA LEU A 151 22.75 -20.20 17.31
C LEU A 151 22.55 -18.92 18.13
N PHE A 152 22.66 -17.74 17.50
CA PHE A 152 22.52 -16.46 18.20
C PHE A 152 21.10 -16.26 18.73
N VAL A 153 20.10 -16.40 17.86
CA VAL A 153 18.70 -16.12 18.20
C VAL A 153 18.03 -17.26 18.97
N GLN A 154 18.69 -18.42 19.12
CA GLN A 154 18.19 -19.50 19.96
C GLN A 154 18.44 -19.25 21.46
N GLU A 155 19.37 -18.37 21.81
CA GLU A 155 19.64 -18.04 23.22
C GLU A 155 18.56 -17.11 23.78
N ASP A 156 17.99 -17.47 24.94
CA ASP A 156 16.93 -16.71 25.62
C ASP A 156 17.38 -15.29 26.03
N ASP A 157 18.69 -15.09 26.17
CA ASP A 157 19.30 -13.81 26.48
C ASP A 157 19.84 -13.06 25.25
N PHE A 158 19.52 -13.48 24.02
CA PHE A 158 19.91 -12.75 22.81
C PHE A 158 19.52 -11.27 22.88
N PHE A 159 18.28 -10.99 23.31
CA PHE A 159 17.81 -9.62 23.50
C PHE A 159 18.40 -8.94 24.75
N GLN A 160 19.27 -9.56 25.53
CA GLN A 160 19.99 -8.89 26.62
C GLN A 160 21.32 -8.27 26.17
N GLU A 161 21.73 -8.56 24.93
CA GLU A 161 22.90 -7.96 24.28
C GLU A 161 22.64 -6.50 23.90
N ARG A 162 23.68 -5.85 23.38
CA ARG A 162 23.58 -4.45 22.96
C ARG A 162 22.70 -4.29 21.73
N GLU A 163 21.99 -3.18 21.69
CA GLU A 163 21.02 -2.85 20.65
C GLU A 163 21.57 -2.84 19.23
N ASP A 164 22.71 -2.17 19.08
CA ASP A 164 23.36 -1.96 17.81
C ASP A 164 23.72 -3.31 17.22
N TRP A 165 24.32 -4.18 18.05
CA TRP A 165 24.65 -5.54 17.65
C TRP A 165 23.42 -6.41 17.37
N ILE A 166 22.37 -6.35 18.20
CA ILE A 166 21.10 -7.06 17.92
C ILE A 166 20.54 -6.62 16.56
N SER A 167 20.56 -5.31 16.27
CA SER A 167 20.09 -4.74 15.02
C SER A 167 20.91 -5.23 13.81
N GLU A 168 22.24 -5.30 13.94
CA GLU A 168 23.10 -5.91 12.91
C GLU A 168 22.73 -7.38 12.65
N VAL A 169 22.54 -8.18 13.71
CA VAL A 169 22.17 -9.59 13.58
C VAL A 169 20.81 -9.76 12.91
N LEU A 170 19.79 -8.99 13.33
CA LEU A 170 18.47 -9.03 12.71
C LEU A 170 18.51 -8.61 11.24
N ARG A 171 19.35 -7.62 10.88
CA ARG A 171 19.56 -7.25 9.48
C ARG A 171 20.19 -8.38 8.68
N ILE A 172 21.24 -9.02 9.20
CA ILE A 172 21.85 -10.20 8.57
C ILE A 172 20.80 -11.30 8.36
N ILE A 173 19.93 -11.55 9.35
CA ILE A 173 18.86 -12.55 9.23
C ILE A 173 17.87 -12.16 8.13
N GLY A 174 17.42 -10.90 8.06
CA GLY A 174 16.56 -10.42 6.97
C GLY A 174 17.18 -10.70 5.59
N GLN A 175 18.48 -10.48 5.48
CA GLN A 175 19.24 -10.70 4.25
C GLN A 175 19.50 -12.18 3.93
N ILE A 176 19.63 -13.04 4.95
CA ILE A 176 19.61 -14.50 4.77
C ILE A 176 18.26 -14.96 4.23
N VAL A 177 17.15 -14.38 4.70
CA VAL A 177 15.81 -14.70 4.19
C VAL A 177 15.67 -14.22 2.74
N GLN A 178 16.06 -12.97 2.44
CA GLN A 178 16.06 -12.42 1.07
C GLN A 178 16.91 -13.27 0.12
N TRP A 179 18.15 -13.60 0.51
CA TRP A 179 19.02 -14.47 -0.29
C TRP A 179 18.42 -15.86 -0.48
N GLY A 180 17.76 -16.39 0.54
CA GLY A 180 17.02 -17.63 0.46
C GLY A 180 15.92 -17.62 -0.60
N THR A 181 15.19 -16.52 -0.70
CA THR A 181 14.21 -16.29 -1.77
C THR A 181 14.89 -16.29 -3.14
N ILE A 182 15.98 -15.55 -3.31
CA ILE A 182 16.77 -15.51 -4.55
C ILE A 182 17.29 -16.91 -4.93
N GLU A 183 17.89 -17.62 -3.99
CA GLU A 183 18.50 -18.93 -4.25
C GLU A 183 17.45 -20.00 -4.60
N THR A 184 16.24 -19.90 -4.06
CA THR A 184 15.16 -20.84 -4.38
C THR A 184 14.43 -20.50 -5.68
N GLU A 185 14.11 -19.23 -5.91
CA GLU A 185 13.32 -18.79 -7.05
C GLU A 185 14.16 -18.69 -8.33
N ASP A 186 15.36 -18.10 -8.24
CA ASP A 186 16.19 -17.86 -9.41
C ASP A 186 17.20 -18.98 -9.66
N LEU A 187 17.72 -19.60 -8.60
CA LEU A 187 18.77 -20.62 -8.70
C LEU A 187 18.26 -22.06 -8.46
N GLY A 188 17.01 -22.23 -8.03
CA GLY A 188 16.38 -23.54 -7.85
C GLY A 188 16.88 -24.37 -6.66
N ASN A 189 17.60 -23.80 -5.69
CA ASN A 189 18.14 -24.50 -4.52
C ASN A 189 17.12 -24.66 -3.38
N TRP A 190 16.01 -25.33 -3.68
CA TRP A 190 14.91 -25.54 -2.73
C TRP A 190 15.28 -26.23 -1.41
N PRO A 191 16.25 -27.16 -1.30
CA PRO A 191 16.61 -27.75 -0.01
C PRO A 191 17.09 -26.75 1.04
N ALA A 192 17.66 -25.61 0.63
CA ALA A 192 18.13 -24.59 1.56
C ALA A 192 16.98 -23.90 2.33
N ILE A 193 15.75 -23.93 1.78
CA ILE A 193 14.57 -23.28 2.36
C ILE A 193 14.27 -23.73 3.78
N TYR A 194 14.53 -24.99 4.12
CA TYR A 194 14.25 -25.52 5.46
C TYR A 194 15.12 -24.85 6.53
N GLY A 195 16.36 -24.49 6.19
CA GLY A 195 17.25 -23.73 7.07
C GLY A 195 16.71 -22.33 7.32
N ILE A 196 16.25 -21.65 6.26
CA ILE A 196 15.66 -20.32 6.32
C ILE A 196 14.37 -20.33 7.14
N LEU A 197 13.42 -21.22 6.84
CA LEU A 197 12.16 -21.32 7.59
C LEU A 197 12.40 -21.63 9.07
N ARG A 198 13.39 -22.48 9.40
CA ARG A 198 13.76 -22.76 10.79
C ARG A 198 14.34 -21.52 11.47
N LEU A 199 15.29 -20.84 10.85
CA LEU A 199 15.88 -19.59 11.34
C LEU A 199 14.80 -18.53 11.57
N THR A 200 13.91 -18.31 10.61
CA THR A 200 12.80 -17.35 10.73
C THR A 200 11.87 -17.69 11.89
N ARG A 201 11.46 -18.97 12.05
CA ARG A 201 10.60 -19.37 13.18
C ARG A 201 11.26 -19.10 14.53
N ILE A 202 12.53 -19.49 14.70
CA ILE A 202 13.27 -19.28 15.95
C ILE A 202 13.43 -17.78 16.23
N THR A 203 13.84 -17.01 15.22
CA THR A 203 14.00 -15.55 15.32
C THR A 203 12.68 -14.90 15.74
N CYS A 204 11.59 -15.16 15.01
CA CYS A 204 10.28 -14.57 15.30
C CYS A 204 9.71 -15.02 16.65
N ALA A 205 9.96 -16.25 17.08
CA ALA A 205 9.58 -16.71 18.41
C ALA A 205 10.32 -15.95 19.52
N ASN A 206 11.63 -15.75 19.37
CA ASN A 206 12.44 -14.99 20.33
C ASN A 206 12.06 -13.50 20.34
N VAL A 207 11.87 -12.90 19.16
CA VAL A 207 11.36 -11.52 19.00
C VAL A 207 10.00 -11.37 19.68
N TRP A 208 9.09 -12.32 19.49
CA TRP A 208 7.77 -12.30 20.12
C TRP A 208 7.86 -12.38 21.64
N ALA A 209 8.76 -13.22 22.18
CA ALA A 209 8.98 -13.35 23.61
C ALA A 209 9.52 -12.05 24.24
N ASN A 210 10.25 -11.24 23.46
CA ASN A 210 10.88 -9.99 23.87
C ASN A 210 10.23 -8.73 23.26
N ARG A 211 8.99 -8.83 22.77
CA ARG A 211 8.34 -7.81 21.92
C ARG A 211 8.16 -6.46 22.60
N GLU A 212 8.13 -6.40 23.92
CA GLU A 212 8.10 -5.15 24.69
C GLU A 212 9.30 -4.24 24.40
N ARG A 213 10.47 -4.82 24.04
CA ARG A 213 11.67 -4.07 23.64
C ARG A 213 11.49 -3.33 22.31
N LEU A 214 10.49 -3.72 21.52
CA LEU A 214 10.13 -3.06 20.27
C LEU A 214 9.17 -1.88 20.48
N LEU A 215 8.71 -1.58 21.70
CA LEU A 215 7.76 -0.49 21.94
C LEU A 215 8.47 0.82 22.27
N ASP A 216 7.95 1.93 21.74
CA ASP A 216 8.38 3.30 22.09
C ASP A 216 7.69 3.73 23.39
N ASP A 217 8.01 3.07 24.50
CA ASP A 217 7.56 3.52 25.82
C ASP A 217 8.73 4.07 26.65
N GLU A 218 8.43 5.01 27.56
CA GLU A 218 9.44 5.62 28.44
C GLU A 218 10.16 4.59 29.34
N LYS A 219 9.64 3.36 29.44
CA LYS A 219 10.23 2.27 30.21
C LYS A 219 11.16 1.39 29.37
N SER A 220 11.07 1.49 28.04
CA SER A 220 11.81 0.75 27.02
C SER A 220 13.05 1.50 26.55
N ILE A 221 13.37 2.67 27.13
CA ILE A 221 14.59 3.49 26.85
C ILE A 221 15.91 2.71 27.05
N VAL A 222 15.85 1.44 27.47
CA VAL A 222 16.98 0.50 27.34
C VAL A 222 17.56 0.53 25.92
N TYR A 223 16.73 0.81 24.91
CA TYR A 223 17.10 0.97 23.53
C TYR A 223 16.91 2.42 23.06
N GLY A 224 17.89 2.97 22.34
CA GLY A 224 17.85 4.32 21.77
C GLY A 224 17.18 4.37 20.39
N ASN A 225 16.93 3.22 19.75
CA ASN A 225 16.39 3.09 18.40
C ASN A 225 15.45 1.86 18.23
N GLN A 226 14.40 1.76 19.05
CA GLN A 226 13.38 0.70 18.93
C GLN A 226 12.75 0.65 17.53
N ASN A 227 12.66 1.80 16.85
CA ASN A 227 12.16 1.86 15.49
C ASN A 227 13.08 1.08 14.51
N GLY A 228 14.40 1.21 14.65
CA GLY A 228 15.38 0.43 13.89
C GLY A 228 15.21 -1.07 14.07
N LEU A 229 15.03 -1.53 15.33
CA LEU A 229 14.73 -2.93 15.61
C LEU A 229 13.41 -3.38 14.96
N ARG A 230 12.34 -2.58 15.05
CA ARG A 230 11.06 -2.87 14.39
C ARG A 230 11.20 -2.97 12.88
N ILE A 231 12.00 -2.11 12.26
CA ILE A 231 12.28 -2.15 10.81
C ILE A 231 12.98 -3.45 10.44
N SER A 232 14.02 -3.86 11.17
CA SER A 232 14.71 -5.12 10.88
C SER A 232 13.79 -6.33 11.01
N VAL A 233 12.90 -6.35 12.03
CA VAL A 233 11.88 -7.39 12.16
C VAL A 233 10.88 -7.34 11.00
N ALA A 234 10.41 -6.14 10.63
CA ALA A 234 9.48 -5.96 9.51
C ALA A 234 10.08 -6.46 8.19
N GLN A 235 11.38 -6.23 7.95
CA GLN A 235 12.08 -6.73 6.78
C GLN A 235 12.11 -8.27 6.75
N ILE A 236 12.45 -8.93 7.86
CA ILE A 236 12.45 -10.40 7.95
C ILE A 236 11.06 -10.97 7.57
N LEU A 237 10.00 -10.35 8.08
CA LEU A 237 8.62 -10.77 7.82
C LEU A 237 8.20 -10.51 6.37
N PHE A 238 8.56 -9.35 5.83
CA PHE A 238 8.29 -9.00 4.44
C PHE A 238 8.98 -9.97 3.47
N GLU A 239 10.25 -10.30 3.70
CA GLU A 239 11.00 -11.26 2.87
C GLU A 239 10.43 -12.68 2.98
N LEU A 240 9.98 -13.10 4.16
CA LEU A 240 9.24 -14.36 4.34
C LEU A 240 7.97 -14.38 3.47
N ASP A 241 7.29 -13.24 3.32
CA ASP A 241 6.08 -13.12 2.51
C ASP A 241 6.35 -13.15 1.00
N LEU A 242 7.54 -12.74 0.58
CA LEU A 242 7.97 -12.83 -0.81
C LEU A 242 8.17 -14.28 -1.25
N LEU A 243 8.57 -15.19 -0.36
CA LEU A 243 8.72 -16.61 -0.67
C LEU A 243 7.45 -17.17 -1.35
N GLN A 244 7.62 -17.58 -2.60
CA GLN A 244 6.54 -18.12 -3.43
C GLN A 244 6.19 -19.57 -3.07
N ASP A 245 4.95 -19.94 -3.40
CA ASP A 245 4.47 -21.30 -3.31
C ASP A 245 5.22 -22.19 -4.32
N ASN A 246 6.12 -23.04 -3.84
CA ASN A 246 6.75 -24.07 -4.67
C ASN A 246 5.70 -25.06 -5.21
N ASN A 247 5.99 -25.67 -6.35
CA ASN A 247 5.33 -26.87 -6.87
C ASN A 247 5.43 -28.07 -5.91
N ASP A 248 6.46 -28.14 -5.06
CA ASP A 248 6.56 -29.14 -3.99
C ASP A 248 5.53 -28.86 -2.87
N PRO A 249 4.53 -29.75 -2.67
CA PRO A 249 3.50 -29.57 -1.65
C PRO A 249 4.03 -29.56 -0.21
N ALA A 250 5.15 -30.24 0.08
CA ALA A 250 5.74 -30.28 1.42
C ALA A 250 6.35 -28.92 1.78
N ILE A 251 7.17 -28.37 0.88
CA ILE A 251 7.76 -27.03 1.06
C ILE A 251 6.67 -25.97 1.17
N ARG A 252 5.66 -26.03 0.28
CA ARG A 252 4.50 -25.13 0.33
C ARG A 252 3.80 -25.16 1.69
N LYS A 253 3.56 -26.35 2.23
CA LYS A 253 2.95 -26.53 3.54
C LYS A 253 3.80 -25.89 4.64
N ASP A 254 5.11 -26.06 4.60
CA ASP A 254 6.02 -25.52 5.61
C ASP A 254 6.13 -24.00 5.53
N ILE A 255 6.20 -23.41 4.33
CA ILE A 255 6.17 -21.94 4.13
C ILE A 255 4.88 -21.37 4.74
N ARG A 256 3.72 -21.94 4.39
CA ARG A 256 2.43 -21.49 4.91
C ARG A 256 2.32 -21.64 6.42
N SER A 257 2.80 -22.76 6.98
CA SER A 257 2.87 -22.95 8.43
C SER A 257 3.71 -21.86 9.09
N THR A 258 4.87 -21.53 8.52
CA THR A 258 5.72 -20.45 9.06
C THR A 258 4.99 -19.10 9.06
N LYS A 259 4.34 -18.72 7.95
CA LYS A 259 3.56 -17.46 7.87
C LYS A 259 2.46 -17.41 8.95
N ILE A 260 1.78 -18.52 9.16
CA ILE A 260 0.75 -18.64 10.21
C ILE A 260 1.34 -18.50 11.62
N ASP A 261 2.51 -19.08 11.85
CA ASP A 261 3.22 -19.04 13.13
C ASP A 261 3.66 -17.61 13.47
N VAL A 262 4.07 -16.81 12.47
CA VAL A 262 4.57 -15.44 12.67
C VAL A 262 3.50 -14.35 12.56
N ARG A 263 2.29 -14.66 12.09
CA ARG A 263 1.17 -13.71 11.93
C ARG A 263 0.96 -12.76 13.12
N ARG A 264 1.06 -13.25 14.35
CA ARG A 264 0.87 -12.41 15.55
C ARG A 264 1.96 -11.35 15.65
N LEU A 265 3.19 -11.71 15.30
CA LEU A 265 4.32 -10.79 15.26
C LEU A 265 4.16 -9.78 14.11
N GLU A 266 3.74 -10.21 12.92
CA GLU A 266 3.41 -9.31 11.80
C GLU A 266 2.38 -8.26 12.20
N PHE A 267 1.27 -8.71 12.80
CA PHE A 267 0.24 -7.80 13.29
C PHE A 267 0.78 -6.85 14.37
N PHE A 268 1.60 -7.37 15.30
CA PHE A 268 2.23 -6.57 16.35
C PHE A 268 3.16 -5.49 15.79
N VAL A 269 3.99 -5.83 14.79
CA VAL A 269 4.89 -4.89 14.13
C VAL A 269 4.07 -3.82 13.41
N TRP A 270 3.00 -4.20 12.70
CA TRP A 270 2.10 -3.25 12.06
C TRP A 270 1.39 -2.32 13.07
N ILE A 271 0.82 -2.85 14.15
CA ILE A 271 0.02 -2.07 15.12
C ILE A 271 0.89 -1.20 16.04
N SER A 272 2.13 -1.59 16.27
CA SER A 272 3.07 -0.88 17.14
C SER A 272 3.98 0.07 16.38
N GLY A 273 4.09 -0.07 15.06
CA GLY A 273 4.75 0.92 14.23
C GLY A 273 4.03 2.26 14.29
N SER A 274 4.79 3.34 14.41
CA SER A 274 4.32 4.71 14.15
C SER A 274 3.76 4.81 12.72
N PRO A 275 2.95 5.85 12.40
CA PRO A 275 2.30 6.00 11.10
C PRO A 275 3.23 5.65 9.91
N PRO A 276 2.74 5.05 8.80
CA PRO A 276 3.56 4.48 7.72
C PRO A 276 4.70 5.37 7.23
N ASN A 277 4.56 6.69 7.36
CA ASN A 277 5.61 7.62 7.00
C ASN A 277 6.80 7.63 7.96
N ASP A 278 6.74 7.16 9.21
CA ASP A 278 7.90 7.17 10.12
C ASP A 278 8.83 5.97 9.97
N LEU A 279 8.35 4.82 9.49
CA LEU A 279 9.29 3.82 8.96
C LEU A 279 10.06 4.45 7.79
N ASN A 280 9.43 5.28 6.95
CA ASN A 280 10.10 5.97 5.84
C ASN A 280 10.82 7.29 6.22
N ARG A 281 10.48 7.94 7.33
CA ARG A 281 10.95 9.29 7.75
C ARG A 281 11.96 9.27 8.89
N ALA A 282 12.06 8.18 9.67
CA ALA A 282 13.07 8.06 10.72
C ALA A 282 14.52 8.10 10.20
N PHE A 283 14.70 8.19 8.89
CA PHE A 283 15.97 8.08 8.19
C PHE A 283 16.28 9.29 7.29
N PHE A 284 15.85 10.51 7.63
CA PHE A 284 16.25 11.75 6.93
C PHE A 284 17.76 12.11 7.08
N GLY A 285 18.64 11.11 7.05
CA GLY A 285 20.09 11.27 6.98
C GLY A 285 20.88 9.98 6.71
N ARG A 286 20.24 8.80 6.56
CA ARG A 286 20.93 7.57 6.11
C ARG A 286 20.06 6.81 5.12
N GLU A 287 20.64 6.51 3.97
CA GLU A 287 20.07 5.86 2.79
C GLU A 287 19.72 4.38 3.01
N THR A 288 18.84 4.05 3.96
CA THR A 288 18.29 2.69 4.03
C THR A 288 16.93 2.66 3.37
N PHE A 289 16.83 1.92 2.26
CA PHE A 289 15.63 1.85 1.43
C PHE A 289 14.59 0.95 2.11
N ILE A 290 13.64 1.55 2.81
CA ILE A 290 12.50 0.81 3.37
C ILE A 290 11.44 0.66 2.27
N PRO A 291 11.03 -0.58 1.94
CA PRO A 291 9.99 -0.85 0.94
C PRO A 291 8.76 0.01 1.23
N VAL A 292 8.34 0.82 0.25
CA VAL A 292 7.21 1.70 0.52
C VAL A 292 5.95 0.88 0.76
N ALA A 293 5.19 1.23 1.79
CA ALA A 293 4.04 0.47 2.28
C ALA A 293 4.38 -0.93 2.83
N MET A 294 5.63 -1.19 3.23
CA MET A 294 6.03 -2.43 3.93
C MET A 294 5.09 -2.75 5.09
N SER A 295 4.85 -1.78 5.96
CA SER A 295 3.96 -1.95 7.11
C SER A 295 2.55 -2.34 6.69
N ASP A 296 1.95 -1.64 5.74
CA ASP A 296 0.58 -1.97 5.29
C ASP A 296 0.54 -3.34 4.60
N THR A 297 1.62 -3.72 3.91
CA THR A 297 1.77 -5.07 3.34
C THR A 297 1.74 -6.14 4.43
N LEU A 298 2.41 -5.94 5.57
CA LEU A 298 2.36 -6.89 6.69
C LEU A 298 0.92 -7.11 7.17
N PHE A 299 0.12 -6.05 7.27
CA PHE A 299 -1.30 -6.22 7.65
C PHE A 299 -2.07 -7.05 6.62
N GLY A 300 -1.79 -6.89 5.33
CA GLY A 300 -2.40 -7.71 4.27
C GLY A 300 -2.02 -9.17 4.37
N LYS A 301 -0.75 -9.43 4.65
CA LYS A 301 -0.21 -10.77 4.79
C LYS A 301 -0.79 -11.50 5.99
N VAL A 302 -0.97 -10.79 7.10
CA VAL A 302 -1.77 -11.29 8.24
C VAL A 302 -3.15 -11.76 7.78
N LEU A 303 -3.85 -11.01 6.94
CA LEU A 303 -5.20 -11.38 6.49
C LEU A 303 -5.22 -12.54 5.49
N GLU A 304 -4.22 -12.61 4.60
CA GLU A 304 -4.04 -13.69 3.62
C GLU A 304 -3.86 -15.05 4.30
N THR A 305 -3.11 -15.13 5.41
CA THR A 305 -2.86 -16.39 6.13
C THR A 305 -4.13 -17.12 6.58
N PHE A 306 -5.25 -16.41 6.77
CA PHE A 306 -6.52 -17.02 7.17
C PHE A 306 -7.19 -17.82 6.05
N ALA A 307 -6.83 -17.57 4.78
CA ALA A 307 -7.29 -18.39 3.66
C ALA A 307 -6.57 -19.75 3.62
N GLU A 308 -5.37 -19.83 4.17
CA GLU A 308 -4.41 -20.88 3.83
C GLU A 308 -4.09 -21.86 4.96
N ASP A 309 -4.68 -21.68 6.14
CA ASP A 309 -4.25 -22.44 7.32
C ASP A 309 -4.55 -23.96 7.21
N PRO A 310 -3.50 -24.79 7.02
CA PRO A 310 -3.63 -26.22 6.74
C PRO A 310 -3.75 -27.05 8.02
N ALA A 311 -3.57 -26.42 9.19
CA ALA A 311 -3.51 -27.09 10.47
C ALA A 311 -4.81 -26.96 11.28
N ASP A 312 -5.82 -26.21 10.81
CA ASP A 312 -7.04 -26.01 11.58
C ASP A 312 -7.81 -27.32 11.77
N PRO A 313 -7.78 -27.89 12.99
CA PRO A 313 -8.30 -29.24 13.25
C PRO A 313 -9.83 -29.27 13.21
N LYS A 314 -10.48 -28.11 13.20
CA LYS A 314 -11.93 -27.93 13.30
C LYS A 314 -12.59 -27.62 11.96
N ASN A 315 -11.83 -27.56 10.85
CA ASN A 315 -12.34 -27.11 9.55
C ASN A 315 -13.18 -25.81 9.68
N ARG A 316 -12.74 -24.87 10.53
CA ARG A 316 -13.43 -23.58 10.66
C ARG A 316 -13.29 -22.86 9.33
N THR A 317 -14.34 -22.13 8.98
CA THR A 317 -14.29 -21.27 7.81
C THR A 317 -13.27 -20.15 8.04
N ARG A 318 -12.73 -19.61 6.94
CA ARG A 318 -11.85 -18.43 6.96
C ARG A 318 -12.43 -17.32 7.84
N GLU A 319 -13.72 -17.07 7.71
CA GLU A 319 -14.45 -16.03 8.44
C GLU A 319 -14.47 -16.29 9.95
N ALA A 320 -14.68 -17.54 10.37
CA ALA A 320 -14.70 -17.88 11.79
C ALA A 320 -13.33 -17.71 12.45
N ARG A 321 -12.24 -18.05 11.72
CA ARG A 321 -10.86 -17.85 12.19
C ARG A 321 -10.51 -16.37 12.28
N MET A 322 -10.82 -15.60 11.25
CA MET A 322 -10.60 -14.15 11.23
C MET A 322 -11.39 -13.43 12.32
N HIS A 323 -12.67 -13.78 12.49
CA HIS A 323 -13.51 -13.21 13.55
C HIS A 323 -12.93 -13.50 14.95
N ALA A 324 -12.44 -14.71 15.19
CA ALA A 324 -11.79 -15.06 16.45
C ALA A 324 -10.50 -14.24 16.67
N PHE A 325 -9.64 -14.12 15.66
CA PHE A 325 -8.42 -13.32 15.75
C PHE A 325 -8.72 -11.84 16.02
N LEU A 326 -9.65 -11.24 15.27
CA LEU A 326 -10.03 -9.84 15.48
C LEU A 326 -10.56 -9.61 16.89
N ARG A 327 -11.39 -10.53 17.42
CA ARG A 327 -11.93 -10.41 18.76
C ARG A 327 -10.87 -10.64 19.84
N ASP A 328 -10.17 -11.77 19.76
CA ASP A 328 -9.37 -12.33 20.85
C ASP A 328 -7.92 -11.81 20.81
N ASP A 329 -7.33 -11.65 19.63
CA ASP A 329 -5.93 -11.24 19.48
C ASP A 329 -5.75 -9.75 19.17
N VAL A 330 -6.74 -9.11 18.52
CA VAL A 330 -6.66 -7.69 18.16
C VAL A 330 -7.37 -6.81 19.18
N LEU A 331 -8.70 -6.91 19.25
CA LEU A 331 -9.50 -5.97 20.04
C LEU A 331 -9.36 -6.20 21.54
N SER A 332 -9.19 -7.45 22.00
CA SER A 332 -8.99 -7.73 23.43
C SER A 332 -7.61 -7.30 23.95
N VAL A 333 -6.58 -7.34 23.10
CA VAL A 333 -5.19 -7.06 23.47
C VAL A 333 -4.85 -5.58 23.30
N TYR A 334 -5.19 -4.99 22.16
CA TYR A 334 -4.80 -3.62 21.81
C TYR A 334 -5.92 -2.59 21.98
N GLY A 335 -7.17 -3.05 22.07
CA GLY A 335 -8.34 -2.18 22.11
C GLY A 335 -8.76 -1.67 20.73
N ALA A 336 -10.05 -1.38 20.58
CA ALA A 336 -10.61 -0.86 19.34
C ALA A 336 -10.05 0.51 18.94
N GLU A 337 -9.78 1.38 19.92
CA GLU A 337 -9.25 2.73 19.71
C GLU A 337 -7.90 2.69 19.02
N LYS A 338 -6.91 2.00 19.61
CA LYS A 338 -5.56 1.89 19.03
C LYS A 338 -5.61 1.27 17.64
N PHE A 339 -6.40 0.21 17.47
CA PHE A 339 -6.58 -0.44 16.16
C PHE A 339 -7.13 0.51 15.10
N MET A 340 -8.20 1.26 15.41
CA MET A 340 -8.81 2.17 14.45
C MET A 340 -7.95 3.40 14.16
N HIS A 341 -7.26 3.94 15.17
CA HIS A 341 -6.31 5.03 14.96
C HIS A 341 -5.18 4.60 14.03
N ARG A 342 -4.62 3.41 14.23
CA ARG A 342 -3.61 2.86 13.31
C ARG A 342 -4.16 2.71 11.90
N LEU A 343 -5.34 2.12 11.74
CA LEU A 343 -5.98 1.93 10.44
C LEU A 343 -6.20 3.26 9.70
N ASN A 344 -6.65 4.29 10.43
CA ASN A 344 -6.86 5.62 9.88
C ASN A 344 -5.55 6.33 9.52
N ALA A 345 -4.49 6.12 10.30
CA ALA A 345 -3.16 6.61 9.97
C ALA A 345 -2.65 5.96 8.68
N SER A 346 -2.76 4.62 8.56
CA SER A 346 -2.47 3.89 7.32
C SER A 346 -3.22 4.47 6.13
N LEU A 347 -4.53 4.72 6.24
CA LEU A 347 -5.31 5.33 5.15
C LEU A 347 -4.74 6.69 4.71
N ARG A 348 -4.52 7.60 5.66
CA ARG A 348 -4.08 8.97 5.36
C ARG A 348 -2.67 9.05 4.80
N GLU A 349 -1.83 8.11 5.16
CA GLU A 349 -0.41 8.12 4.78
C GLU A 349 -0.06 7.17 3.65
N SER A 350 -0.94 6.21 3.34
CA SER A 350 -0.74 5.28 2.24
C SER A 350 -0.43 6.03 0.94
N ARG A 351 0.46 5.46 0.12
CA ARG A 351 0.69 5.95 -1.23
C ARG A 351 -0.58 5.81 -2.05
N LEU A 352 -0.78 6.75 -2.96
CA LEU A 352 -1.91 6.74 -3.87
C LEU A 352 -1.82 5.57 -4.84
N ASP A 353 -2.90 5.38 -5.58
CA ASP A 353 -3.03 4.37 -6.63
C ASP A 353 -3.12 2.94 -6.08
N MET A 354 -2.40 2.00 -6.69
CA MET A 354 -2.45 0.57 -6.36
C MET A 354 -2.18 0.27 -4.87
N PRO A 355 -1.20 0.89 -4.18
CA PRO A 355 -1.03 0.72 -2.73
C PRO A 355 -2.28 1.09 -1.90
N LEU A 356 -2.92 2.22 -2.21
CA LEU A 356 -4.15 2.64 -1.52
C LEU A 356 -5.32 1.70 -1.81
N GLU A 357 -5.45 1.24 -3.06
CA GLU A 357 -6.43 0.23 -3.45
C GLU A 357 -6.25 -1.06 -2.65
N GLY A 358 -5.02 -1.55 -2.53
CA GLY A 358 -4.67 -2.71 -1.72
C GLY A 358 -5.06 -2.52 -0.25
N LEU A 359 -4.75 -1.35 0.33
CA LEU A 359 -5.14 -1.02 1.70
C LEU A 359 -6.66 -1.00 1.91
N LEU A 360 -7.41 -0.41 0.99
CA LEU A 360 -8.87 -0.44 1.07
C LEU A 360 -9.42 -1.87 0.90
N SER A 361 -8.80 -2.69 0.06
CA SER A 361 -9.16 -4.11 -0.09
C SER A 361 -8.95 -4.89 1.22
N MET A 362 -7.87 -4.59 1.96
CA MET A 362 -7.62 -5.17 3.30
C MET A 362 -8.64 -4.70 4.34
N ILE A 363 -8.92 -3.40 4.38
CA ILE A 363 -9.92 -2.80 5.30
C ILE A 363 -11.29 -3.40 5.05
N TRP A 364 -11.64 -3.62 3.79
CA TRP A 364 -12.85 -4.31 3.40
C TRP A 364 -12.99 -5.66 4.09
N GLU A 365 -11.93 -6.47 4.14
CA GLU A 365 -11.99 -7.80 4.72
C GLU A 365 -12.31 -7.76 6.22
N VAL A 366 -11.81 -6.76 6.96
CA VAL A 366 -12.04 -6.64 8.41
C VAL A 366 -13.32 -5.89 8.75
N ALA A 367 -13.77 -4.96 7.90
CA ALA A 367 -14.96 -4.14 8.14
C ALA A 367 -16.26 -4.96 8.19
N ILE A 368 -16.24 -6.19 7.65
CA ILE A 368 -17.41 -7.07 7.59
C ILE A 368 -17.75 -7.71 8.95
N TYR A 369 -16.83 -7.68 9.92
CA TYR A 369 -17.00 -8.42 11.17
C TYR A 369 -17.73 -7.58 12.22
N PRO A 370 -18.78 -8.12 12.89
CA PRO A 370 -19.57 -7.39 13.87
C PRO A 370 -18.77 -6.80 15.05
N VAL A 371 -17.62 -7.39 15.39
CA VAL A 371 -16.73 -6.87 16.45
C VAL A 371 -15.95 -5.62 16.02
N VAL A 372 -15.78 -5.39 14.72
CA VAL A 372 -15.05 -4.25 14.15
C VAL A 372 -16.02 -3.14 13.76
N THR A 373 -17.15 -3.48 13.13
CA THR A 373 -17.99 -2.50 12.44
C THR A 373 -18.48 -1.32 13.32
N PRO A 374 -18.94 -1.53 14.57
CA PRO A 374 -19.39 -0.42 15.42
C PRO A 374 -18.33 0.66 15.67
N HIS A 375 -17.05 0.29 15.56
CA HIS A 375 -15.93 1.19 15.81
C HIS A 375 -15.54 2.03 14.58
N LEU A 376 -15.94 1.64 13.37
CA LEU A 376 -15.60 2.35 12.13
C LEU A 376 -16.16 3.78 12.12
N GLN A 377 -17.40 3.97 12.58
CA GLN A 377 -17.97 5.30 12.74
C GLN A 377 -17.36 6.03 13.95
N THR A 378 -17.28 5.36 15.11
CA THR A 378 -16.84 5.96 16.37
C THR A 378 -15.48 6.63 16.26
N TYR A 379 -14.54 5.99 15.57
CA TYR A 379 -13.17 6.50 15.40
C TYR A 379 -12.95 7.20 14.05
N GLY A 380 -14.01 7.49 13.29
CA GLY A 380 -13.92 8.31 12.07
C GLY A 380 -13.32 7.62 10.85
N THR A 381 -13.27 6.28 10.80
CA THR A 381 -12.71 5.53 9.67
C THR A 381 -13.45 5.79 8.36
N TYR A 382 -14.78 5.95 8.39
CA TYR A 382 -15.51 6.34 7.18
C TYR A 382 -15.12 7.71 6.62
N ILE A 383 -14.71 8.64 7.48
CA ILE A 383 -14.22 9.95 7.03
C ILE A 383 -12.81 9.80 6.46
N ALA A 384 -11.94 9.02 7.10
CA ALA A 384 -10.62 8.71 6.55
C ALA A 384 -10.73 8.06 5.15
N ILE A 385 -11.66 7.12 4.93
CA ILE A 385 -11.91 6.53 3.61
C ILE A 385 -12.36 7.60 2.59
N ARG A 386 -13.21 8.55 2.99
CA ARG A 386 -13.60 9.66 2.13
C ARG A 386 -12.40 10.57 1.78
N GLU A 387 -11.61 10.95 2.77
CA GLU A 387 -10.42 11.79 2.61
C GLU A 387 -9.45 11.19 1.60
N VAL A 388 -9.19 9.88 1.66
CA VAL A 388 -8.28 9.22 0.72
C VAL A 388 -8.85 9.13 -0.70
N CYS A 389 -10.17 8.99 -0.88
CA CYS A 389 -10.78 9.06 -2.20
C CYS A 389 -10.65 10.46 -2.84
N ASP A 390 -10.73 11.51 -2.03
CA ASP A 390 -10.51 12.88 -2.51
C ASP A 390 -9.03 13.14 -2.78
N ARG A 391 -8.13 12.64 -1.94
CA ARG A 391 -6.68 12.68 -2.17
C ARG A 391 -6.30 11.95 -3.48
N GLN A 392 -6.84 10.75 -3.70
CA GLN A 392 -6.68 9.99 -4.94
C GLN A 392 -7.19 10.77 -6.15
N ALA A 393 -8.33 11.46 -6.03
CA ALA A 393 -8.89 12.23 -7.14
C ALA A 393 -8.06 13.47 -7.50
N LEU A 394 -7.36 14.06 -6.53
CA LEU A 394 -6.54 15.26 -6.72
C LEU A 394 -5.11 14.94 -7.13
N HIS A 395 -4.56 13.83 -6.64
CA HIS A 395 -3.13 13.55 -6.73
C HIS A 395 -2.79 12.19 -7.35
N GLY A 396 -3.76 11.29 -7.50
CA GLY A 396 -3.55 9.94 -8.04
C GLY A 396 -3.20 9.94 -9.53
N ASP A 397 -2.42 8.95 -9.95
CA ASP A 397 -1.72 8.92 -11.24
C ASP A 397 -2.62 8.69 -12.44
N THR A 398 -3.58 7.79 -12.30
CA THR A 398 -4.47 7.44 -13.41
C THR A 398 -5.94 7.43 -13.00
N GLU A 399 -6.81 7.66 -13.99
CA GLU A 399 -8.27 7.48 -13.81
C GLU A 399 -8.63 6.03 -13.50
N VAL A 400 -7.83 5.06 -13.97
CA VAL A 400 -8.01 3.64 -13.67
C VAL A 400 -7.82 3.40 -12.18
N ASP A 401 -6.71 3.87 -11.62
CA ASP A 401 -6.42 3.72 -10.19
C ASP A 401 -7.46 4.45 -9.32
N GLN A 402 -7.88 5.65 -9.74
CA GLN A 402 -8.97 6.36 -9.10
C GLN A 402 -10.27 5.54 -9.10
N CYS A 403 -10.61 4.90 -10.23
CA CYS A 403 -11.79 4.05 -10.36
C CYS A 403 -11.71 2.83 -9.42
N LEU A 404 -10.53 2.20 -9.32
CA LEU A 404 -10.31 1.05 -8.44
C LEU A 404 -10.39 1.44 -6.95
N VAL A 405 -9.75 2.53 -6.54
CA VAL A 405 -9.84 3.08 -5.17
C VAL A 405 -11.30 3.39 -4.80
N LEU A 406 -12.06 4.05 -5.69
CA LEU A 406 -13.48 4.31 -5.48
C LEU A 406 -14.29 3.02 -5.38
N ALA A 407 -14.00 2.02 -6.21
CA ALA A 407 -14.66 0.73 -6.16
C ALA A 407 -14.51 0.08 -4.78
N GLN A 408 -13.29 0.06 -4.22
CA GLN A 408 -13.03 -0.54 -2.91
C GLN A 408 -13.68 0.27 -1.78
N ALA A 409 -13.53 1.60 -1.78
CA ALA A 409 -14.16 2.47 -0.78
C ALA A 409 -15.69 2.32 -0.75
N LEU A 410 -16.34 2.34 -1.94
CA LEU A 410 -17.78 2.17 -2.05
C LEU A 410 -18.23 0.76 -1.65
N TRP A 411 -17.40 -0.25 -1.89
CA TRP A 411 -17.68 -1.61 -1.46
C TRP A 411 -17.73 -1.69 0.07
N ILE A 412 -16.76 -1.11 0.79
CA ILE A 412 -16.76 -0.99 2.26
C ILE A 412 -18.05 -0.34 2.77
N TYR A 413 -18.45 0.80 2.19
CA TYR A 413 -19.71 1.44 2.56
C TYR A 413 -20.91 0.53 2.30
N ARG A 414 -20.97 -0.13 1.14
CA ARG A 414 -22.07 -1.06 0.80
C ARG A 414 -22.21 -2.18 1.83
N ARG A 415 -21.13 -2.70 2.39
CA ARG A 415 -21.23 -3.76 3.42
C ARG A 415 -21.66 -3.24 4.77
N THR A 416 -21.23 -2.04 5.12
CA THR A 416 -21.77 -1.34 6.28
C THR A 416 -23.29 -1.27 6.19
N PHE A 417 -23.82 -0.90 5.03
CA PHE A 417 -25.27 -0.86 4.78
C PHE A 417 -26.00 -2.18 5.04
N THR A 418 -25.36 -3.33 4.77
CA THR A 418 -26.01 -4.64 4.96
C THR A 418 -26.08 -5.10 6.41
N HIS A 419 -25.22 -4.57 7.28
CA HIS A 419 -25.05 -5.09 8.65
C HIS A 419 -25.31 -4.07 9.75
N GLN A 420 -25.40 -2.78 9.41
CA GLN A 420 -25.43 -1.71 10.40
C GLN A 420 -26.78 -1.01 10.57
N PRO A 421 -27.02 -0.41 11.74
CA PRO A 421 -28.22 0.39 11.99
C PRO A 421 -28.38 1.54 11.00
N ALA A 422 -29.63 1.96 10.78
CA ALA A 422 -29.95 3.08 9.89
C ALA A 422 -29.27 4.42 10.27
N ALA A 423 -28.82 4.57 11.52
CA ALA A 423 -28.08 5.75 11.97
C ALA A 423 -26.69 5.85 11.33
N GLU A 424 -25.98 4.73 11.17
CA GLU A 424 -24.64 4.70 10.56
C GLU A 424 -24.72 4.94 9.05
N ILE A 425 -25.73 4.33 8.42
CA ILE A 425 -26.08 4.62 7.03
C ILE A 425 -26.31 6.13 6.83
N ALA A 426 -27.07 6.76 7.73
CA ALA A 426 -27.32 8.19 7.67
C ALA A 426 -26.02 9.00 7.83
N TYR A 427 -25.09 8.53 8.64
CA TYR A 427 -23.77 9.14 8.81
C TYR A 427 -22.96 9.08 7.50
N ILE A 428 -22.88 7.93 6.83
CA ILE A 428 -22.15 7.77 5.56
C ILE A 428 -22.75 8.68 4.48
N VAL A 429 -24.08 8.73 4.37
CA VAL A 429 -24.75 9.58 3.38
C VAL A 429 -24.46 11.07 3.63
N ARG A 430 -24.50 11.52 4.88
CA ARG A 430 -24.34 12.94 5.22
C ARG A 430 -22.89 13.41 5.25
N ASN A 431 -22.03 12.67 5.94
CA ASN A 431 -20.67 13.11 6.26
C ASN A 431 -19.63 12.61 5.26
N CYS A 432 -19.84 11.44 4.64
CA CYS A 432 -18.93 10.93 3.60
C CYS A 432 -19.37 11.32 2.19
N ASN A 433 -20.54 11.96 2.05
CA ASN A 433 -21.14 12.36 0.78
C ASN A 433 -21.11 11.22 -0.27
N VAL A 434 -21.50 10.01 0.15
CA VAL A 434 -21.27 8.79 -0.62
C VAL A 434 -21.94 8.78 -1.99
N ILE A 435 -23.04 9.53 -2.16
CA ILE A 435 -23.73 9.64 -3.45
C ILE A 435 -22.85 10.30 -4.52
N GLU A 436 -22.06 11.31 -4.14
CA GLU A 436 -21.09 11.94 -5.04
C GLU A 436 -19.98 10.94 -5.40
N LEU A 437 -19.49 10.13 -4.45
CA LEU A 437 -18.51 9.07 -4.75
C LEU A 437 -19.07 8.02 -5.71
N ILE A 438 -20.32 7.59 -5.53
CA ILE A 438 -20.98 6.65 -6.44
C ILE A 438 -21.08 7.28 -7.84
N ALA A 439 -21.50 8.54 -7.93
CA ALA A 439 -21.60 9.23 -9.22
C ALA A 439 -20.24 9.33 -9.92
N ARG A 440 -19.19 9.71 -9.19
CA ARG A 440 -17.80 9.75 -9.67
C ARG A 440 -17.35 8.38 -10.19
N TYR A 441 -17.59 7.32 -9.42
CA TYR A 441 -17.26 5.95 -9.80
C TYR A 441 -18.00 5.50 -11.06
N VAL A 442 -19.32 5.73 -11.13
CA VAL A 442 -20.14 5.37 -12.28
C VAL A 442 -19.70 6.10 -13.55
N ARG A 443 -19.33 7.39 -13.46
CA ARG A 443 -18.79 8.15 -14.60
C ARG A 443 -17.45 7.59 -15.07
N LEU A 444 -16.51 7.35 -14.15
CA LEU A 444 -15.20 6.76 -14.49
C LEU A 444 -15.37 5.37 -15.10
N TYR A 445 -16.20 4.52 -14.50
CA TYR A 445 -16.51 3.20 -15.04
C TYR A 445 -17.03 3.28 -16.48
N ALA A 446 -17.99 4.17 -16.74
CA ALA A 446 -18.57 4.38 -18.06
C ALA A 446 -17.53 4.88 -19.10
N THR A 447 -16.66 5.80 -18.72
CA THR A 447 -15.66 6.40 -19.62
C THR A 447 -14.49 5.45 -19.92
N LEU A 448 -13.97 4.75 -18.91
CA LEU A 448 -12.83 3.85 -19.06
C LEU A 448 -13.19 2.54 -19.78
N GLY A 449 -14.47 2.17 -19.76
CA GLY A 449 -14.92 0.87 -20.23
C GLY A 449 -14.63 -0.24 -19.21
N HIS A 450 -15.33 -1.37 -19.35
CA HIS A 450 -15.32 -2.43 -18.34
C HIS A 450 -13.93 -3.03 -18.06
N GLN A 451 -13.14 -3.32 -19.12
CA GLN A 451 -11.86 -4.02 -18.96
C GLN A 451 -10.85 -3.19 -18.16
N ALA A 452 -10.69 -1.91 -18.51
CA ALA A 452 -9.80 -1.01 -17.79
C ALA A 452 -10.33 -0.71 -16.37
N ALA A 453 -11.63 -0.39 -16.24
CA ALA A 453 -12.21 0.05 -14.97
C ALA A 453 -12.24 -1.03 -13.87
N THR A 454 -12.20 -2.31 -14.25
CA THR A 454 -12.26 -3.43 -13.28
C THR A 454 -10.91 -4.10 -13.06
N GLY A 455 -9.91 -3.83 -13.90
CA GLY A 455 -8.67 -4.61 -13.90
C GLY A 455 -8.91 -6.12 -14.08
N GLY A 456 -10.02 -6.51 -14.73
CA GLY A 456 -10.45 -7.91 -14.88
C GLY A 456 -11.32 -8.46 -13.75
N THR A 457 -11.68 -7.64 -12.75
CA THR A 457 -12.53 -8.06 -11.62
C THR A 457 -14.04 -8.01 -11.93
N ASP A 458 -14.86 -8.33 -10.93
CA ASP A 458 -16.32 -8.49 -11.03
C ASP A 458 -17.03 -7.30 -11.73
N PRO A 459 -17.61 -7.48 -12.94
CA PRO A 459 -18.36 -6.45 -13.66
C PRO A 459 -19.57 -5.89 -12.92
N THR A 460 -20.08 -6.61 -11.93
CA THR A 460 -21.36 -6.29 -11.30
C THR A 460 -21.23 -5.31 -10.14
N LYS A 461 -19.99 -4.99 -9.70
CA LYS A 461 -19.76 -4.07 -8.57
C LYS A 461 -20.49 -2.73 -8.69
N PRO A 462 -20.37 -1.95 -9.80
CA PRO A 462 -21.10 -0.68 -9.93
C PRO A 462 -22.62 -0.86 -9.83
N LEU A 463 -23.15 -1.89 -10.49
CA LEU A 463 -24.59 -2.17 -10.50
C LEU A 463 -25.10 -2.48 -9.08
N HIS A 464 -24.41 -3.37 -8.36
CA HIS A 464 -24.78 -3.74 -7.00
C HIS A 464 -24.69 -2.58 -5.99
N ILE A 465 -23.72 -1.67 -6.18
CA ILE A 465 -23.62 -0.46 -5.38
C ILE A 465 -24.83 0.44 -5.65
N VAL A 466 -25.12 0.76 -6.93
CA VAL A 466 -26.24 1.65 -7.27
C VAL A 466 -27.59 1.06 -6.84
N GLN A 467 -27.82 -0.23 -7.07
CA GLN A 467 -29.07 -0.91 -6.68
C GLN A 467 -29.32 -0.87 -5.17
N MET A 468 -28.29 -1.07 -4.35
CA MET A 468 -28.42 -0.97 -2.90
C MET A 468 -28.90 0.42 -2.48
N TYR A 469 -28.29 1.47 -3.01
CA TYR A 469 -28.66 2.84 -2.68
C TYR A 469 -30.03 3.21 -3.26
N ALA A 470 -30.44 2.62 -4.38
CA ALA A 470 -31.79 2.78 -4.92
C ALA A 470 -32.85 2.19 -3.97
N SER A 471 -32.65 0.96 -3.49
CA SER A 471 -33.54 0.36 -2.48
C SER A 471 -33.56 1.18 -1.19
N PHE A 472 -32.43 1.71 -0.75
CA PHE A 472 -32.36 2.58 0.42
C PHE A 472 -33.09 3.91 0.22
N ALA A 473 -32.96 4.52 -0.96
CA ALA A 473 -33.66 5.74 -1.33
C ALA A 473 -35.18 5.54 -1.31
N GLU A 474 -35.67 4.42 -1.83
CA GLU A 474 -37.09 4.05 -1.82
C GLU A 474 -37.63 4.00 -0.38
N ILE A 475 -36.96 3.25 0.51
CA ILE A 475 -37.34 3.15 1.94
C ILE A 475 -37.30 4.52 2.62
N THR A 476 -36.28 5.33 2.31
CA THR A 476 -36.13 6.68 2.89
C THR A 476 -37.20 7.64 2.38
N ASN A 477 -37.67 7.46 1.14
CA ASN A 477 -38.71 8.29 0.53
C ASN A 477 -40.10 8.02 1.13
N LEU A 478 -40.35 6.81 1.64
CA LEU A 478 -41.56 6.46 2.40
C LEU A 478 -41.64 7.15 3.77
N ARG A 479 -40.51 7.67 4.27
CA ARG A 479 -40.50 8.43 5.54
C ARG A 479 -41.06 9.83 5.35
N SER A 480 -41.47 10.45 6.47
CA SER A 480 -41.98 11.83 6.50
C SER A 480 -41.11 12.79 5.68
N GLY A 481 -41.74 13.70 4.93
CA GLY A 481 -41.03 14.75 4.17
C GLY A 481 -40.17 15.68 5.04
N LYS A 482 -40.33 15.64 6.37
CA LYS A 482 -39.47 16.34 7.34
C LYS A 482 -38.18 15.58 7.67
N ASN A 483 -37.99 14.37 7.16
CA ASN A 483 -36.81 13.56 7.42
C ASN A 483 -35.55 14.22 6.81
N THR A 484 -34.57 14.53 7.67
CA THR A 484 -33.33 15.21 7.27
C THR A 484 -32.46 14.35 6.36
N LEU A 485 -32.44 13.03 6.53
CA LEU A 485 -31.69 12.13 5.66
C LEU A 485 -32.24 12.12 4.23
N ARG A 486 -33.57 12.06 4.07
CA ARG A 486 -34.23 12.18 2.77
C ARG A 486 -33.84 13.49 2.06
N LYS A 487 -33.86 14.60 2.80
CA LYS A 487 -33.48 15.92 2.26
C LYS A 487 -32.02 15.96 1.82
N THR A 488 -31.10 15.47 2.65
CA THR A 488 -29.67 15.43 2.32
C THR A 488 -29.42 14.55 1.10
N MET A 489 -29.95 13.32 1.08
CA MET A 489 -29.76 12.39 -0.03
C MET A 489 -30.31 12.97 -1.34
N ARG A 490 -31.50 13.62 -1.30
CA ARG A 490 -32.09 14.27 -2.47
C ARG A 490 -31.24 15.44 -2.95
N ASN A 491 -30.76 16.28 -2.04
CA ASN A 491 -29.95 17.45 -2.38
C ASN A 491 -28.63 17.04 -3.04
N THR A 492 -27.93 16.07 -2.46
CA THR A 492 -26.69 15.53 -3.03
C THR A 492 -26.95 14.85 -4.37
N LEU A 493 -27.94 13.95 -4.45
CA LEU A 493 -28.22 13.21 -5.68
C LEU A 493 -28.60 14.16 -6.82
N ARG A 494 -29.32 15.25 -6.54
CA ARG A 494 -29.70 16.25 -7.56
C ARG A 494 -28.48 16.84 -8.30
N GLN A 495 -27.37 17.08 -7.57
CA GLN A 495 -26.17 17.66 -8.15
C GLN A 495 -25.48 16.72 -9.16
N ASP A 496 -25.57 15.42 -8.94
CA ASP A 496 -24.80 14.42 -9.66
C ASP A 496 -25.62 13.50 -10.57
N TRP A 497 -26.94 13.43 -10.39
CA TRP A 497 -27.78 12.42 -11.03
C TRP A 497 -27.85 12.58 -12.54
N TYR A 498 -28.30 13.75 -13.03
CA TYR A 498 -28.40 13.97 -14.47
C TYR A 498 -27.05 14.05 -15.18
N PRO A 499 -26.00 14.73 -14.63
CA PRO A 499 -24.66 14.68 -15.23
C PRO A 499 -24.16 13.25 -15.44
N THR A 500 -24.36 12.37 -14.46
CA THR A 500 -23.96 10.96 -14.55
C THR A 500 -24.82 10.18 -15.55
N LEU A 501 -26.13 10.43 -15.58
CA LEU A 501 -27.04 9.83 -16.56
C LEU A 501 -26.68 10.23 -17.99
N HIS A 502 -26.29 11.48 -18.20
CA HIS A 502 -25.80 11.99 -19.48
C HIS A 502 -24.54 11.25 -19.93
N VAL A 503 -23.54 11.07 -19.05
CA VAL A 503 -22.33 10.30 -19.36
C VAL A 503 -22.67 8.86 -19.75
N LEU A 504 -23.50 8.16 -18.96
CA LEU A 504 -23.90 6.77 -19.25
C LEU A 504 -24.56 6.62 -20.63
N ARG A 505 -25.38 7.61 -21.03
CA ARG A 505 -26.03 7.62 -22.34
C ARG A 505 -25.06 7.89 -23.48
N THR A 506 -24.16 8.86 -23.30
CA THR A 506 -23.15 9.21 -24.31
C THR A 506 -22.17 8.05 -24.55
N GLN A 507 -21.80 7.31 -23.51
CA GLN A 507 -20.88 6.17 -23.62
C GLN A 507 -21.54 4.88 -24.15
N ARG A 508 -22.87 4.84 -24.27
CA ARG A 508 -23.62 3.62 -24.62
C ARG A 508 -23.22 3.00 -25.96
N ASP A 509 -22.90 3.85 -26.93
CA ASP A 509 -22.56 3.43 -28.30
C ASP A 509 -21.04 3.48 -28.57
N ASP A 510 -20.25 3.74 -27.53
CA ASP A 510 -18.79 3.70 -27.58
C ASP A 510 -18.30 2.28 -27.92
N LYS A 511 -17.17 2.19 -28.61
CA LYS A 511 -16.50 0.93 -28.95
C LYS A 511 -16.15 0.12 -27.71
N LEU A 512 -15.81 0.77 -26.60
CA LEU A 512 -15.48 0.16 -25.32
C LEU A 512 -16.62 -0.69 -24.73
N TRP A 513 -17.87 -0.43 -25.11
CA TRP A 513 -19.06 -1.11 -24.60
C TRP A 513 -19.71 -2.09 -25.57
N ARG A 514 -19.06 -2.40 -26.70
CA ARG A 514 -19.60 -3.36 -27.68
C ARG A 514 -19.55 -4.80 -27.17
N GLY A 515 -20.40 -5.65 -27.74
CA GLY A 515 -20.44 -7.09 -27.42
C GLY A 515 -21.00 -7.39 -26.03
N LYS A 516 -20.31 -8.26 -25.28
CA LYS A 516 -20.78 -8.83 -24.01
C LYS A 516 -20.91 -7.81 -22.87
N HIS A 517 -20.32 -6.63 -22.99
CA HIS A 517 -20.30 -5.58 -21.94
C HIS A 517 -21.44 -4.56 -22.08
N ARG A 518 -22.15 -4.53 -23.22
CA ARG A 518 -23.24 -3.57 -23.47
C ARG A 518 -24.39 -3.72 -22.47
N LYS A 519 -24.66 -4.95 -22.06
CA LYS A 519 -25.74 -5.27 -21.12
C LYS A 519 -25.47 -4.63 -19.76
N GLN A 520 -24.23 -4.71 -19.27
CA GLN A 520 -23.81 -4.21 -17.96
C GLN A 520 -23.97 -2.68 -17.88
N LEU A 521 -23.57 -1.95 -18.93
CA LEU A 521 -23.79 -0.50 -18.97
C LEU A 521 -25.29 -0.16 -19.05
N THR A 522 -26.06 -0.93 -19.79
CA THR A 522 -27.52 -0.75 -19.90
C THR A 522 -28.21 -0.99 -18.56
N ASP A 523 -27.87 -2.08 -17.87
CA ASP A 523 -28.39 -2.42 -16.54
C ASP A 523 -28.00 -1.35 -15.51
N LEU A 524 -26.76 -0.84 -15.58
CA LEU A 524 -26.28 0.26 -14.73
C LEU A 524 -27.04 1.56 -15.00
N LEU A 525 -27.32 1.88 -16.26
CA LEU A 525 -28.15 3.04 -16.65
C LEU A 525 -29.58 2.93 -16.11
N ILE A 526 -30.19 1.74 -16.17
CA ILE A 526 -31.52 1.49 -15.61
C ILE A 526 -31.48 1.68 -14.09
N ALA A 527 -30.50 1.10 -13.40
CA ALA A 527 -30.36 1.23 -11.95
C ALA A 527 -30.11 2.68 -11.51
N TRP A 528 -29.28 3.42 -12.23
CA TRP A 528 -29.01 4.84 -11.94
C TRP A 528 -30.24 5.72 -12.15
N THR A 529 -31.03 5.43 -13.20
CA THR A 529 -32.31 6.10 -13.44
C THR A 529 -33.28 5.83 -12.28
N ALA A 530 -33.40 4.56 -11.87
CA ALA A 530 -34.27 4.14 -10.76
C ALA A 530 -33.89 4.81 -9.43
N LEU A 531 -32.59 4.99 -9.16
CA LEU A 531 -32.11 5.69 -7.97
C LEU A 531 -32.66 7.13 -7.90
N GLY A 532 -32.58 7.90 -8.99
CA GLY A 532 -33.11 9.27 -9.00
C GLY A 532 -34.63 9.35 -8.90
N THR A 533 -35.35 8.49 -9.63
CA THR A 533 -36.81 8.48 -9.58
C THR A 533 -37.34 8.06 -8.21
N SER A 534 -36.66 7.14 -7.52
CA SER A 534 -37.05 6.68 -6.17
C SER A 534 -37.05 7.79 -5.12
N ILE A 535 -36.25 8.86 -5.30
CA ILE A 535 -36.24 10.04 -4.42
C ILE A 535 -37.04 11.22 -4.97
N GLY A 536 -37.78 10.98 -6.07
CA GLY A 536 -38.66 11.95 -6.72
C GLY A 536 -37.90 13.01 -7.54
N LEU A 537 -36.80 12.64 -8.20
CA LEU A 537 -36.22 13.48 -9.26
C LEU A 537 -36.95 13.21 -10.56
N ASP A 538 -37.32 14.29 -11.26
CA ASP A 538 -37.94 14.25 -12.58
C ASP A 538 -36.88 14.48 -13.64
N GLU A 539 -36.71 13.51 -14.56
CA GLU A 539 -35.62 13.54 -15.53
C GLU A 539 -35.65 14.80 -16.42
N GLU A 540 -36.82 15.20 -16.87
CA GLU A 540 -36.97 16.36 -17.75
C GLU A 540 -36.62 17.68 -17.04
N THR A 541 -37.00 17.78 -15.77
CA THR A 541 -36.64 18.93 -14.93
C THR A 541 -35.13 18.96 -14.66
N GLU A 542 -34.55 17.85 -14.23
CA GLU A 542 -33.10 17.79 -13.94
C GLU A 542 -32.26 17.97 -15.21
N ARG A 543 -32.73 17.50 -16.37
CA ARG A 543 -32.12 17.79 -17.68
C ARG A 543 -32.06 19.28 -17.94
N ARG A 544 -33.20 19.97 -17.85
CA ARG A 544 -33.29 21.41 -18.08
C ARG A 544 -32.42 22.19 -17.10
N ASP A 545 -32.35 21.75 -15.85
CA ASP A 545 -31.50 22.36 -14.82
C ASP A 545 -30.02 22.19 -15.17
N TYR A 546 -29.60 20.99 -15.54
CA TYR A 546 -28.25 20.69 -15.99
C TYR A 546 -27.87 21.50 -17.24
N GLU A 547 -28.70 21.53 -18.27
CA GLU A 547 -28.44 22.29 -19.49
C GLU A 547 -28.33 23.80 -19.22
N ARG A 548 -29.19 24.34 -18.35
CA ARG A 548 -29.09 25.72 -17.89
C ARG A 548 -27.80 25.98 -17.14
N GLU A 549 -27.37 25.05 -16.29
CA GLU A 549 -26.15 25.16 -15.51
C GLU A 549 -24.90 25.06 -16.38
N VAL A 550 -24.83 24.10 -17.29
CA VAL A 550 -23.73 23.99 -18.28
C VAL A 550 -23.66 25.25 -19.14
N LYS A 551 -24.81 25.75 -19.62
CA LYS A 551 -24.86 27.01 -20.37
C LYS A 551 -24.38 28.17 -19.50
N ARG A 552 -24.81 28.28 -18.24
CA ARG A 552 -24.38 29.31 -17.29
C ARG A 552 -22.86 29.25 -17.06
N MET A 553 -22.31 28.09 -16.71
CA MET A 553 -20.88 27.85 -16.50
C MET A 553 -20.05 28.19 -17.73
N SER A 554 -20.61 27.99 -18.94
CA SER A 554 -19.95 28.36 -20.19
C SER A 554 -19.91 29.88 -20.48
N MET A 555 -20.66 30.68 -19.72
CA MET A 555 -20.86 32.12 -19.88
C MET A 555 -20.28 32.96 -18.73
N VAL A 556 -19.78 32.33 -17.66
CA VAL A 556 -19.17 33.02 -16.50
C VAL A 556 -17.71 32.60 -16.31
N CYS A 557 -16.94 33.40 -15.59
CA CYS A 557 -15.58 33.10 -15.20
C CYS A 557 -15.55 32.00 -14.12
N ALA A 558 -14.65 31.03 -14.23
CA ALA A 558 -14.53 29.97 -13.23
C ALA A 558 -13.89 30.43 -11.92
N TRP A 559 -13.08 31.51 -11.95
CA TRP A 559 -12.43 32.05 -10.75
C TRP A 559 -13.46 32.65 -9.79
N LYS A 560 -13.64 32.03 -8.61
CA LYS A 560 -14.72 32.36 -7.66
C LYS A 560 -14.70 33.81 -7.17
N GLU A 561 -13.52 34.42 -7.04
CA GLU A 561 -13.38 35.82 -6.60
C GLU A 561 -13.52 36.83 -7.75
N CYS A 562 -13.64 36.36 -9.00
CA CYS A 562 -13.90 37.26 -10.12
C CYS A 562 -15.36 37.74 -10.07
N LYS A 563 -15.58 39.04 -10.26
CA LYS A 563 -16.95 39.59 -10.42
C LYS A 563 -17.76 38.92 -11.54
N TYR A 564 -17.07 38.40 -12.56
CA TYR A 564 -17.70 37.69 -13.68
C TYR A 564 -17.94 36.20 -13.39
N HIS A 565 -17.76 35.72 -12.16
CA HIS A 565 -18.19 34.38 -11.74
C HIS A 565 -19.71 34.27 -11.63
N THR A 566 -20.35 35.38 -11.29
CA THR A 566 -21.82 35.50 -11.19
C THR A 566 -22.42 36.27 -12.36
N GLU A 567 -21.64 37.12 -13.03
CA GLU A 567 -22.08 37.97 -14.14
C GLU A 567 -21.43 37.58 -15.48
N LYS A 568 -22.13 37.83 -16.58
CA LYS A 568 -21.57 37.62 -17.92
C LYS A 568 -20.48 38.67 -18.21
N PRO A 569 -19.24 38.28 -18.54
CA PRO A 569 -18.20 39.23 -18.88
C PRO A 569 -18.49 39.94 -20.22
N PRO A 570 -18.01 41.18 -20.40
CA PRO A 570 -18.11 41.90 -21.67
C PRO A 570 -17.21 41.30 -22.76
N THR A 571 -16.19 40.53 -22.34
CA THR A 571 -15.24 39.85 -23.23
C THR A 571 -15.60 38.38 -23.41
N SER A 572 -15.16 37.78 -24.51
CA SER A 572 -15.25 36.33 -24.68
C SER A 572 -14.39 35.62 -23.64
N LEU A 573 -14.93 34.54 -23.08
CA LEU A 573 -14.20 33.72 -22.11
C LEU A 573 -13.16 32.85 -22.81
N HIS A 574 -11.98 32.74 -22.22
CA HIS A 574 -10.92 31.85 -22.65
C HIS A 574 -11.06 30.51 -21.94
N SER A 575 -11.23 29.42 -22.68
CA SER A 575 -11.18 28.07 -22.11
C SER A 575 -9.79 27.77 -21.55
N CYS A 576 -9.72 27.05 -20.43
CA CYS A 576 -8.47 26.53 -19.91
C CYS A 576 -7.77 25.70 -21.00
N LYS A 577 -6.52 26.05 -21.35
CA LYS A 577 -5.74 25.29 -22.34
C LYS A 577 -5.46 23.84 -21.91
N GLY A 578 -5.57 23.57 -20.61
CA GLY A 578 -5.42 22.23 -20.05
C GLY A 578 -6.67 21.38 -20.27
N CYS A 579 -7.64 21.49 -19.36
CA CYS A 579 -8.86 20.66 -19.38
C CYS A 579 -9.92 21.11 -20.39
N GLY A 580 -9.96 22.38 -20.80
CA GLY A 580 -11.04 22.94 -21.64
C GLY A 580 -12.41 23.07 -20.95
N GLU A 581 -12.59 22.50 -19.76
CA GLU A 581 -13.86 22.44 -19.01
C GLU A 581 -14.26 23.79 -18.42
N VAL A 582 -13.30 24.50 -17.84
CA VAL A 582 -13.50 25.81 -17.22
C VAL A 582 -13.07 26.94 -18.14
N LYS A 583 -13.71 28.11 -18.01
CA LYS A 583 -13.38 29.30 -18.81
C LYS A 583 -13.14 30.52 -17.93
N TYR A 584 -12.27 31.42 -18.40
CA TYR A 584 -11.82 32.59 -17.66
C TYR A 584 -12.00 33.88 -18.48
N CYS A 585 -12.35 34.98 -17.83
CA CYS A 585 -12.50 36.28 -18.51
C CYS A 585 -11.15 36.94 -18.85
N SER A 586 -10.07 36.50 -18.20
CA SER A 586 -8.71 36.98 -18.44
C SER A 586 -7.67 35.92 -18.06
N ARG A 587 -6.45 36.10 -18.57
CA ARG A 587 -5.30 35.25 -18.20
C ARG A 587 -4.93 35.37 -16.73
N ASP A 588 -5.18 36.54 -16.12
CA ASP A 588 -4.94 36.76 -14.69
C ASP A 588 -5.91 35.96 -13.82
N CYS A 589 -7.21 35.91 -14.18
CA CYS A 589 -8.16 35.06 -13.46
C CYS A 589 -7.81 33.58 -13.59
N GLN A 590 -7.31 33.15 -14.76
CA GLN A 590 -6.79 31.80 -14.92
C GLN A 590 -5.60 31.54 -13.98
N ARG A 591 -4.63 32.46 -13.89
CA ARG A 591 -3.46 32.31 -13.01
C ARG A 591 -3.84 32.30 -11.52
N LYS A 592 -4.80 33.12 -11.11
CA LYS A 592 -5.32 33.12 -9.73
C LYS A 592 -6.05 31.83 -9.42
N ASP A 593 -6.99 31.39 -10.26
CA ASP A 593 -7.65 30.09 -10.05
C ASP A 593 -6.66 28.91 -10.09
N TRP A 594 -5.58 29.05 -10.86
CA TRP A 594 -4.50 28.07 -10.91
C TRP A 594 -3.80 27.88 -9.56
N ILE A 595 -3.44 28.98 -8.90
CA ILE A 595 -2.66 28.99 -7.64
C ILE A 595 -3.61 28.95 -6.43
N ASP A 596 -4.51 29.92 -6.36
CA ASP A 596 -5.39 30.19 -5.22
C ASP A 596 -6.69 29.36 -5.28
N GLY A 597 -7.14 28.98 -6.47
CA GLY A 597 -8.36 28.18 -6.69
C GLY A 597 -8.14 26.68 -6.80
N GLU A 598 -6.89 26.24 -6.58
CA GLU A 598 -6.45 24.85 -6.67
C GLU A 598 -6.80 24.22 -8.03
N HIS A 599 -6.99 25.03 -9.08
CA HIS A 599 -7.22 24.49 -10.42
C HIS A 599 -6.00 23.73 -10.92
N LYS A 600 -4.79 24.09 -10.46
CA LYS A 600 -3.56 23.32 -10.73
C LYS A 600 -3.71 21.84 -10.35
N ALA A 601 -4.29 21.55 -9.19
CA ALA A 601 -4.49 20.19 -8.71
C ALA A 601 -5.58 19.43 -9.51
N ARG A 602 -6.55 20.15 -10.09
CA ARG A 602 -7.69 19.54 -10.81
C ARG A 602 -7.52 19.51 -12.33
N CYS A 603 -6.53 20.21 -12.89
CA CYS A 603 -6.39 20.37 -14.33
C CYS A 603 -5.61 19.21 -14.98
N ARG A 604 -6.34 18.34 -15.67
CA ARG A 604 -5.88 17.04 -16.21
C ARG A 604 -4.65 17.08 -17.14
N ARG A 605 -4.58 18.03 -18.09
CA ARG A 605 -3.58 18.00 -19.18
C ARG A 605 -2.12 18.09 -18.73
N ILE A 606 -1.82 18.71 -17.59
CA ILE A 606 -0.42 18.78 -17.13
C ILE A 606 0.07 17.41 -16.66
N LYS A 607 -0.84 16.55 -16.20
CA LYS A 607 -0.49 15.21 -15.79
C LYS A 607 -0.17 14.30 -16.98
N ASP A 608 -0.95 14.39 -18.06
CA ASP A 608 -0.73 13.58 -19.28
C ASP A 608 0.48 14.03 -20.12
N ALA A 609 0.79 15.34 -20.13
CA ALA A 609 1.92 15.87 -20.90
C ALA A 609 3.30 15.63 -20.24
N SER A 610 3.33 15.40 -18.92
CA SER A 610 4.56 15.07 -18.18
C SER A 610 4.86 13.56 -18.18
N SER A 611 3.85 12.72 -18.42
CA SER A 611 3.98 11.25 -18.50
C SER A 611 4.13 10.72 -19.95
N GLY A 612 4.00 11.58 -20.96
CA GLY A 612 4.02 11.21 -22.39
C GLY A 612 5.38 11.21 -23.10
N ARG A 613 6.51 11.05 -22.40
CA ARG A 613 7.84 10.89 -23.02
C ARG A 613 8.37 9.46 -22.97
N THR A 614 7.50 8.46 -22.94
CA THR A 614 7.82 7.07 -23.26
C THR A 614 7.17 6.73 -24.61
N GLY A 615 8.01 6.43 -25.59
CA GLY A 615 7.62 6.23 -26.98
C GLY A 615 6.55 5.16 -27.15
N VAL A 616 5.47 5.53 -27.82
CA VAL A 616 4.53 4.58 -28.40
C VAL A 616 5.28 3.77 -29.46
N LEU A 617 5.72 2.56 -29.10
CA LEU A 617 6.10 1.51 -30.04
C LEU A 617 4.84 1.13 -30.82
N GLN A 618 4.74 1.63 -32.05
CA GLN A 618 3.82 1.11 -33.05
C GLN A 618 4.25 -0.32 -33.39
N LEU A 619 3.53 -1.31 -32.87
CA LEU A 619 3.58 -2.68 -33.38
C LEU A 619 2.75 -2.74 -34.68
N HIS A 620 3.45 -3.05 -35.77
CA HIS A 620 2.89 -3.48 -37.05
C HIS A 620 2.63 -4.98 -37.05
#